data_AF-A0A1W0A2F5-F1
#
_entry.id   AF-A0A1W0A2F5-F1
#
_cell.length_a   1.000
_cell.length_b   1.000
_cell.length_c   1.000
_cell.angle_alpha   90.00
_cell.angle_beta   90.00
_cell.angle_gamma   90.00
#
_symmetry.space_group_name_H-M   'P 1'
#
loop_
_entity.id
_entity.type
_entity.pdbx_description
1 polymer ?
#
loop_
_entity_poly.entity_id
_entity_poly.type
_entity_poly.pdbx_seq_one_letter_code
_entity_poly.pdbx_strand_id
1 'polypeptide(L)'
;MAEGTQVNEWIMSANAPPPKDSTLKDLVRDYEKKRYEERQFAQIQSQTHMDLSMLQFISPYEEEYTLETQEASLNRIRAVFLFGFLLYAGLICRDYFVEGLYQENTTILLILNGGIALPVLLLGFLLTFIPTSHLALERITCIVFFTVASVMIANKPIRSEHGPILPLMLLFVPIFGITRMRFVTSCSLGVSILILYMVVQLLAAAYLDGVDSGRDIMYQVFNYSIRVFGGVVSHYRQELLRRRNYALQLPFTGLVDGDICAQNPSQYSKRTLLHRGTLSFRHPLVEASFYRFWYLIDPFPFENIHNPRLHRGVFSTIRYALISVLISQCFLAFQDAKLLPSNLQNVAWITRFAVVVPGYIIMSCAIYILSHWFASQVTSTDEDCTIDIQDEDKPLSFRAYIARRFTDIILLNDKGGYVRYAQMLAGFVVMLHIGAMAALVLVVYDDSTTRSLTDLYFMGLLNALLFVHRSGFRVRFVHATSTTAIAVIAFVTSSWYYLSMEVWLEYSFYTIAVLALGGVISYEEESLRRSFFILKSIRTVQFQKWLVTIVQIQGWIRAKLRQKLKKLREAKPGEQTERDATATQLARATRVGVYSQVVQVIAEVI
;
A
#
# COMPACT_ATOMS: atom_id res chain seq x y z
N MET A 1 -25.92 -5.72 21.36
CA MET A 1 -24.76 -5.06 22.01
C MET A 1 -23.81 -6.04 22.69
N ALA A 2 -24.25 -7.23 23.15
CA ALA A 2 -23.41 -8.24 23.80
C ALA A 2 -22.49 -9.06 22.87
N GLU A 3 -22.68 -9.02 21.55
CA GLU A 3 -22.02 -9.93 20.59
C GLU A 3 -20.67 -9.42 20.04
N GLY A 4 -20.42 -8.10 20.05
CA GLY A 4 -19.14 -7.53 19.61
C GLY A 4 -18.01 -7.70 20.63
N THR A 5 -18.34 -7.96 21.89
CA THR A 5 -17.41 -8.12 23.01
C THR A 5 -16.57 -9.40 22.87
N GLN A 6 -17.18 -10.50 22.44
CA GLN A 6 -16.50 -11.80 22.31
C GLN A 6 -15.37 -11.79 21.26
N VAL A 7 -15.58 -11.15 20.11
CA VAL A 7 -14.55 -11.07 19.05
C VAL A 7 -13.39 -10.18 19.48
N ASN A 8 -13.65 -9.06 20.16
CA ASN A 8 -12.60 -8.20 20.69
C ASN A 8 -11.76 -8.94 21.75
N GLU A 9 -12.39 -9.72 22.63
CA GLU A 9 -11.69 -10.58 23.59
C GLU A 9 -10.82 -11.65 22.90
N TRP A 10 -11.30 -12.24 21.80
CA TRP A 10 -10.50 -13.18 21.02
C TRP A 10 -9.28 -12.50 20.38
N ILE A 11 -9.45 -11.28 19.85
CA ILE A 11 -8.34 -10.52 19.30
C ILE A 11 -7.32 -10.15 20.38
N MET A 12 -7.78 -9.74 21.57
CA MET A 12 -6.90 -9.41 22.68
C MET A 12 -6.18 -10.63 23.23
N SER A 13 -6.86 -11.76 23.40
CA SER A 13 -6.25 -13.01 23.89
C SER A 13 -5.21 -13.58 22.92
N ALA A 14 -5.45 -13.49 21.60
CA ALA A 14 -4.48 -13.89 20.58
C ALA A 14 -3.18 -13.07 20.61
N ASN A 15 -3.26 -11.83 21.09
CA ASN A 15 -2.14 -10.89 21.14
C ASN A 15 -1.82 -10.50 22.59
N ALA A 16 -2.08 -11.37 23.56
CA ALA A 16 -1.77 -11.09 24.96
C ALA A 16 -0.24 -10.98 25.16
N PRO A 17 0.24 -10.08 26.03
CA PRO A 17 1.65 -10.06 26.39
C PRO A 17 2.04 -11.39 27.06
N PRO A 18 3.29 -11.85 26.88
CA PRO A 18 3.77 -13.05 27.60
C PRO A 18 3.68 -12.82 29.12
N PRO A 19 3.34 -13.86 29.90
CA PRO A 19 3.24 -13.74 31.36
C PRO A 19 4.62 -13.43 31.98
N LYS A 20 4.65 -12.47 32.91
CA LYS A 20 5.89 -11.97 33.55
C LYS A 20 6.56 -13.03 34.44
N ASP A 21 5.77 -13.77 35.21
CA ASP A 21 6.25 -14.83 36.10
C ASP A 21 5.98 -16.20 35.49
N SER A 22 6.79 -16.58 34.49
CA SER A 22 6.65 -17.89 33.84
C SER A 22 7.66 -18.89 34.41
N THR A 23 7.18 -20.04 34.87
CA THR A 23 8.08 -21.14 35.24
C THR A 23 8.76 -21.69 33.98
N LEU A 24 9.90 -22.38 34.11
CA LEU A 24 10.55 -23.06 32.98
C LEU A 24 9.57 -23.98 32.23
N LYS A 25 8.65 -24.61 32.97
CA LYS A 25 7.61 -25.47 32.42
C LYS A 25 6.61 -24.68 31.56
N ASP A 26 6.23 -23.49 31.98
CA ASP A 26 5.33 -22.61 31.23
C ASP A 26 6.03 -22.06 29.98
N LEU A 27 7.31 -21.70 30.08
CA LEU A 27 8.12 -21.28 28.93
C LEU A 27 8.23 -22.38 27.86
N VAL A 28 8.49 -23.64 28.27
CA VAL A 28 8.53 -24.78 27.34
C VAL A 28 7.16 -24.99 26.71
N ARG A 29 6.08 -24.90 27.48
CA ARG A 29 4.71 -25.06 26.98
C ARG A 29 4.34 -23.96 25.97
N ASP A 30 4.71 -22.72 26.24
CA ASP A 30 4.47 -21.59 25.35
C ASP A 30 5.29 -21.70 24.06
N TYR A 31 6.54 -22.18 24.16
CA TYR A 31 7.36 -22.49 22.99
C TYR A 31 6.73 -23.59 22.12
N GLU A 32 6.25 -24.68 22.73
CA GLU A 32 5.56 -25.76 22.01
C GLU A 32 4.26 -25.28 21.35
N LYS A 33 3.47 -24.46 22.08
CA LYS A 33 2.25 -23.83 21.58
C LYS A 33 2.53 -22.94 20.39
N LYS A 34 3.53 -22.06 20.48
CA LYS A 34 3.96 -21.20 19.36
C LYS A 34 4.41 -22.03 18.16
N ARG A 35 5.24 -23.05 18.37
CA ARG A 35 5.71 -23.93 17.30
C ARG A 35 4.56 -24.69 16.64
N TYR A 36 3.53 -25.03 17.40
CA TYR A 36 2.30 -25.61 16.87
C TYR A 36 1.54 -24.61 16.00
N GLU A 37 1.32 -23.39 16.47
CA GLU A 37 0.65 -22.33 15.72
C GLU A 37 1.36 -22.02 14.39
N GLU A 38 2.69 -21.85 14.41
CA GLU A 38 3.50 -21.62 13.20
C GLU A 38 3.32 -22.74 12.17
N ARG A 39 3.32 -24.00 12.64
CA ARG A 39 3.08 -25.16 11.77
C ARG A 39 1.67 -25.16 11.19
N GLN A 40 0.66 -24.78 11.96
CA GLN A 40 -0.72 -24.68 11.46
C GLN A 40 -0.87 -23.58 10.42
N PHE A 41 -0.29 -22.40 10.66
CA PHE A 41 -0.27 -21.33 9.67
C PHE A 41 0.42 -21.77 8.37
N ALA A 42 1.58 -22.41 8.47
CA ALA A 42 2.30 -22.94 7.32
C ALA A 42 1.47 -24.00 6.56
N GLN A 43 0.79 -24.88 7.28
CA GLN A 43 -0.05 -25.92 6.68
C GLN A 43 -1.24 -25.34 5.90
N ILE A 44 -1.97 -24.37 6.46
CA ILE A 44 -3.07 -23.70 5.76
C ILE A 44 -2.56 -23.01 4.49
N GLN A 45 -1.48 -22.25 4.63
CA GLN A 45 -0.85 -21.57 3.51
C GLN A 45 -0.35 -22.53 2.44
N SER A 46 0.06 -23.74 2.84
CA SER A 46 0.57 -24.72 1.90
C SER A 46 -0.49 -25.32 0.99
N GLN A 47 -1.76 -25.33 1.42
CA GLN A 47 -2.87 -25.93 0.66
C GLN A 47 -3.06 -25.27 -0.70
N THR A 48 -2.75 -23.99 -0.83
CA THR A 48 -3.02 -23.23 -2.06
C THR A 48 -1.96 -23.37 -3.14
N HIS A 49 -0.79 -23.95 -2.83
CA HIS A 49 0.34 -24.13 -3.75
C HIS A 49 0.58 -22.91 -4.66
N MET A 50 1.12 -21.83 -4.08
CA MET A 50 1.29 -20.54 -4.74
C MET A 50 2.61 -20.43 -5.51
N ASP A 51 2.54 -20.10 -6.80
CA ASP A 51 3.74 -19.70 -7.56
C ASP A 51 4.27 -18.34 -7.09
N LEU A 52 5.59 -18.25 -6.94
CA LEU A 52 6.27 -17.08 -6.38
C LEU A 52 6.42 -15.95 -7.39
N SER A 53 6.57 -16.30 -8.67
CA SER A 53 6.73 -15.33 -9.78
C SER A 53 5.43 -14.68 -10.18
N MET A 54 4.38 -15.49 -10.40
CA MET A 54 3.09 -15.00 -10.88
C MET A 54 2.11 -14.66 -9.74
N LEU A 55 2.46 -15.02 -8.51
CA LEU A 55 1.60 -14.99 -7.32
C LEU A 55 0.34 -15.86 -7.44
N GLN A 56 0.20 -16.72 -8.45
CA GLN A 56 -1.04 -17.49 -8.69
C GLN A 56 -1.12 -18.74 -7.80
N PHE A 57 -2.33 -19.08 -7.37
CA PHE A 57 -2.62 -20.37 -6.74
C PHE A 57 -2.86 -21.45 -7.80
N ILE A 58 -2.83 -22.71 -7.37
CA ILE A 58 -3.28 -23.82 -8.21
C ILE A 58 -4.82 -23.78 -8.37
N SER A 59 -5.33 -24.18 -9.54
CA SER A 59 -6.79 -24.43 -9.70
C SER A 59 -7.17 -25.61 -8.79
N PRO A 60 -8.24 -25.55 -7.96
CA PRO A 60 -9.42 -24.67 -7.99
C PRO A 60 -9.34 -23.38 -7.13
N TYR A 61 -8.32 -23.21 -6.29
CA TYR A 61 -8.22 -22.08 -5.37
C TYR A 61 -8.08 -20.72 -6.07
N GLU A 62 -7.42 -20.67 -7.23
CA GLU A 62 -7.30 -19.43 -8.02
C GLU A 62 -8.65 -18.96 -8.55
N GLU A 63 -9.56 -19.88 -8.91
CA GLU A 63 -10.88 -19.55 -9.44
C GLU A 63 -11.77 -18.96 -8.34
N GLU A 64 -11.81 -19.59 -7.17
CA GLU A 64 -12.55 -19.09 -6.01
C GLU A 64 -11.99 -17.74 -5.52
N TYR A 65 -10.66 -17.61 -5.40
CA TYR A 65 -10.02 -16.35 -5.06
C TYR A 65 -10.37 -15.23 -6.05
N THR A 66 -10.41 -15.54 -7.35
CA THR A 66 -10.73 -14.57 -8.39
C THR A 66 -12.18 -14.12 -8.28
N LEU A 67 -13.12 -15.05 -8.06
CA LEU A 67 -14.53 -14.75 -7.85
C LEU A 67 -14.76 -13.84 -6.63
N GLU A 68 -14.21 -14.21 -5.46
CA GLU A 68 -14.34 -13.41 -4.24
C GLU A 68 -13.73 -12.00 -4.43
N THR A 69 -12.57 -11.93 -5.09
CA THR A 69 -11.88 -10.65 -5.34
C THR A 69 -12.67 -9.76 -6.28
N GLN A 70 -13.22 -10.32 -7.37
CA GLN A 70 -14.03 -9.60 -8.35
C GLN A 70 -15.32 -9.07 -7.71
N GLU A 71 -16.06 -9.91 -6.99
CA GLU A 71 -17.29 -9.50 -6.29
C GLU A 71 -17.01 -8.36 -5.29
N ALA A 72 -15.96 -8.51 -4.48
CA ALA A 72 -15.55 -7.50 -3.53
C ALA A 72 -15.06 -6.20 -4.19
N SER A 73 -14.77 -6.19 -5.50
CA SER A 73 -14.26 -5.04 -6.28
C SER A 73 -15.28 -4.29 -7.11
N LEU A 74 -16.48 -4.84 -7.32
CA LEU A 74 -17.52 -4.28 -8.17
C LEU A 74 -17.80 -2.79 -7.88
N ASN A 75 -18.09 -2.45 -6.63
CA ASN A 75 -18.43 -1.06 -6.27
C ASN A 75 -17.26 -0.10 -6.45
N ARG A 76 -16.01 -0.57 -6.30
CA ARG A 76 -14.83 0.26 -6.52
C ARG A 76 -14.60 0.49 -8.01
N ILE A 77 -14.72 -0.55 -8.83
CA ILE A 77 -14.58 -0.44 -10.29
C ILE A 77 -15.67 0.50 -10.84
N ARG A 78 -16.92 0.37 -10.37
CA ARG A 78 -18.00 1.31 -10.68
C ARG A 78 -17.65 2.75 -10.34
N ALA A 79 -17.16 2.98 -9.12
CA ALA A 79 -16.76 4.32 -8.69
C ALA A 79 -15.61 4.87 -9.53
N VAL A 80 -14.62 4.05 -9.89
CA VAL A 80 -13.48 4.45 -10.74
C VAL A 80 -13.93 4.77 -12.15
N PHE A 81 -14.81 3.97 -12.76
CA PHE A 81 -15.33 4.25 -14.10
C PHE A 81 -16.19 5.51 -14.12
N LEU A 82 -17.07 5.69 -13.13
CA LEU A 82 -17.88 6.90 -13.02
C LEU A 82 -16.99 8.13 -12.77
N PHE A 83 -16.03 8.03 -11.86
CA PHE A 83 -15.09 9.11 -11.59
C PHE A 83 -14.23 9.45 -12.81
N GLY A 84 -13.71 8.43 -13.50
CA GLY A 84 -12.95 8.59 -14.73
C GLY A 84 -13.78 9.22 -15.84
N PHE A 85 -15.05 8.81 -15.99
CA PHE A 85 -15.99 9.42 -16.92
C PHE A 85 -16.22 10.90 -16.61
N LEU A 86 -16.54 11.24 -15.37
CA LEU A 86 -16.79 12.64 -14.96
C LEU A 86 -15.56 13.52 -15.12
N LEU A 87 -14.39 13.01 -14.71
CA LEU A 87 -13.12 13.73 -14.86
C LEU A 87 -12.79 13.96 -16.33
N TYR A 88 -12.87 12.92 -17.16
CA TYR A 88 -12.55 13.01 -18.59
C TYR A 88 -13.55 13.90 -19.33
N ALA A 89 -14.85 13.81 -19.02
CA ALA A 89 -15.86 14.70 -19.54
C ALA A 89 -15.62 16.16 -19.12
N GLY A 90 -15.21 16.38 -17.88
CA GLY A 90 -14.85 17.71 -17.37
C GLY A 90 -13.65 18.31 -18.12
N LEU A 91 -12.61 17.51 -18.37
CA LEU A 91 -11.45 17.92 -19.17
C LEU A 91 -11.86 18.29 -20.60
N ILE A 92 -12.63 17.43 -21.28
CA ILE A 92 -13.15 17.72 -22.64
C ILE A 92 -14.00 19.00 -22.65
N CYS A 93 -14.81 19.22 -21.63
CA CYS A 93 -15.63 20.42 -21.49
C CYS A 93 -14.76 21.68 -21.36
N ARG A 94 -13.72 21.64 -20.53
CA ARG A 94 -12.75 22.74 -20.38
C ARG A 94 -12.04 23.03 -21.69
N ASP A 95 -11.49 22.00 -22.30
CA ASP A 95 -10.87 21.99 -23.63
C ASP A 95 -11.79 22.66 -24.68
N TYR A 96 -13.10 22.39 -24.65
CA TYR A 96 -14.08 22.98 -25.54
C TYR A 96 -14.35 24.48 -25.26
N PHE A 97 -14.57 24.84 -23.99
CA PHE A 97 -15.02 26.18 -23.60
C PHE A 97 -13.90 27.21 -23.39
N VAL A 98 -12.70 26.77 -22.99
CA VAL A 98 -11.59 27.65 -22.58
C VAL A 98 -10.56 27.80 -23.69
N GLU A 99 -10.04 26.68 -24.22
CA GLU A 99 -9.02 26.70 -25.25
C GLU A 99 -9.60 26.87 -26.66
N GLY A 100 -10.92 26.81 -26.80
CA GLY A 100 -11.61 27.02 -28.07
C GLY A 100 -11.11 26.04 -29.13
N LEU A 101 -11.18 24.74 -28.82
CA LEU A 101 -10.57 23.56 -29.48
C LEU A 101 -10.67 23.42 -31.02
N TYR A 102 -11.19 24.43 -31.72
CA TYR A 102 -11.58 24.35 -33.11
C TYR A 102 -10.94 25.40 -34.00
N GLN A 103 -9.68 25.17 -34.39
CA GLN A 103 -9.15 25.84 -35.59
C GLN A 103 -8.68 24.89 -36.72
N GLU A 104 -8.09 23.70 -36.50
CA GLU A 104 -7.68 22.85 -37.66
C GLU A 104 -7.87 21.30 -37.57
N ASN A 105 -7.80 20.62 -36.41
CA ASN A 105 -7.85 19.12 -36.30
C ASN A 105 -9.06 18.54 -35.54
N THR A 106 -10.20 19.20 -35.69
CA THR A 106 -11.36 19.14 -34.79
C THR A 106 -12.16 17.84 -34.79
N THR A 107 -12.42 17.31 -35.98
CA THR A 107 -13.29 16.15 -36.12
C THR A 107 -12.66 14.88 -35.55
N ILE A 108 -11.35 14.69 -35.78
CA ILE A 108 -10.63 13.51 -35.31
C ILE A 108 -10.55 13.50 -33.78
N LEU A 109 -10.20 14.63 -33.17
CA LEU A 109 -10.10 14.74 -31.71
C LEU A 109 -11.46 14.58 -31.03
N LEU A 110 -12.55 15.08 -31.63
CA LEU A 110 -13.90 14.87 -31.11
C LEU A 110 -14.32 13.40 -31.20
N ILE A 111 -14.02 12.71 -32.31
CA ILE A 111 -14.30 11.28 -32.48
C ILE A 111 -13.51 10.45 -31.46
N LEU A 112 -12.22 10.72 -31.30
CA LEU A 112 -11.36 9.99 -30.36
C LEU A 112 -11.81 10.18 -28.92
N ASN A 113 -12.04 11.43 -28.49
CA ASN A 113 -12.38 11.74 -27.10
C ASN A 113 -13.85 11.48 -26.76
N GLY A 114 -14.76 12.05 -27.55
CA GLY A 114 -16.20 11.96 -27.33
C GLY A 114 -16.84 10.72 -27.93
N GLY A 115 -16.28 10.16 -29.02
CA GLY A 115 -16.83 8.99 -29.70
C GLY A 115 -16.24 7.64 -29.24
N ILE A 116 -15.01 7.62 -28.70
CA ILE A 116 -14.35 6.38 -28.27
C ILE A 116 -14.11 6.38 -26.75
N ALA A 117 -13.24 7.24 -26.22
CA ALA A 117 -12.81 7.14 -24.82
C ALA A 117 -13.97 7.30 -23.82
N LEU A 118 -14.79 8.34 -23.98
CA LEU A 118 -15.90 8.64 -23.08
C LEU A 118 -17.02 7.57 -23.14
N PRO A 119 -17.47 7.10 -24.32
CA PRO A 119 -18.39 5.98 -24.42
C PRO A 119 -17.84 4.67 -23.87
N VAL A 120 -16.54 4.39 -24.03
CA VAL A 120 -15.93 3.17 -23.48
C VAL A 120 -15.93 3.16 -21.95
N LEU A 121 -15.71 4.31 -21.30
CA LEU A 121 -15.85 4.43 -19.84
C LEU A 121 -17.30 4.20 -19.39
N LEU A 122 -18.27 4.78 -20.10
CA LEU A 122 -19.69 4.61 -19.82
C LEU A 122 -20.14 3.16 -20.05
N LEU A 123 -19.75 2.55 -21.17
CA LEU A 123 -20.06 1.16 -21.49
C LEU A 123 -19.43 0.22 -20.46
N GLY A 124 -18.17 0.45 -20.09
CA GLY A 124 -17.50 -0.27 -19.00
C GLY A 124 -18.28 -0.19 -17.69
N PHE A 125 -18.75 0.99 -17.32
CA PHE A 125 -19.61 1.21 -16.15
C PHE A 125 -20.92 0.42 -16.23
N LEU A 126 -21.66 0.53 -17.34
CA LEU A 126 -22.93 -0.15 -17.55
C LEU A 126 -22.77 -1.68 -17.55
N LEU A 127 -21.70 -2.20 -18.18
CA LEU A 127 -21.42 -3.63 -18.20
C LEU A 127 -21.25 -4.19 -16.79
N THR A 128 -20.73 -3.44 -15.82
CA THR A 128 -20.58 -3.93 -14.43
C THR A 128 -21.92 -4.23 -13.71
N PHE A 129 -23.05 -3.75 -14.23
CA PHE A 129 -24.37 -4.06 -13.65
C PHE A 129 -24.94 -5.39 -14.15
N ILE A 130 -24.39 -5.94 -15.23
CA ILE A 130 -24.82 -7.22 -15.80
C ILE A 130 -24.20 -8.37 -14.98
N PRO A 131 -24.98 -9.28 -14.38
CA PRO A 131 -24.43 -10.35 -13.53
C PRO A 131 -23.46 -11.29 -14.25
N THR A 132 -23.71 -11.60 -15.53
CA THR A 132 -22.83 -12.47 -16.33
C THR A 132 -21.46 -11.85 -16.61
N SER A 133 -21.36 -10.51 -16.57
CA SER A 133 -20.10 -9.81 -16.80
C SER A 133 -19.17 -9.85 -15.58
N HIS A 134 -19.67 -10.24 -14.39
CA HIS A 134 -18.89 -10.26 -13.16
C HIS A 134 -17.72 -11.24 -13.27
N LEU A 135 -17.92 -12.36 -13.98
CA LEU A 135 -16.90 -13.36 -14.31
C LEU A 135 -15.79 -12.83 -15.24
N ALA A 136 -16.09 -11.77 -16.00
CA ALA A 136 -15.19 -11.17 -16.98
C ALA A 136 -14.74 -9.75 -16.59
N LEU A 137 -14.96 -9.33 -15.33
CA LEU A 137 -14.75 -7.96 -14.88
C LEU A 137 -13.30 -7.49 -15.06
N GLU A 138 -12.33 -8.38 -14.83
CA GLU A 138 -10.91 -8.12 -15.08
C GLU A 138 -10.62 -7.84 -16.57
N ARG A 139 -11.26 -8.55 -17.48
CA ARG A 139 -11.07 -8.34 -18.93
C ARG A 139 -11.69 -7.02 -19.37
N ILE A 140 -12.89 -6.72 -18.87
CA ILE A 140 -13.59 -5.45 -19.16
C ILE A 140 -12.76 -4.26 -18.68
N THR A 141 -12.26 -4.31 -17.44
CA THR A 141 -11.39 -3.25 -16.90
C THR A 141 -10.10 -3.07 -17.69
N CYS A 142 -9.46 -4.17 -18.09
CA CYS A 142 -8.28 -4.13 -18.94
C CYS A 142 -8.56 -3.46 -20.30
N ILE A 143 -9.62 -3.86 -21.00
CA ILE A 143 -10.00 -3.30 -22.31
C ILE A 143 -10.35 -1.81 -22.21
N VAL A 144 -11.12 -1.42 -21.19
CA VAL A 144 -11.52 -0.02 -20.97
C VAL A 144 -10.30 0.85 -20.75
N PHE A 145 -9.41 0.47 -19.81
CA PHE A 145 -8.23 1.27 -19.52
C PHE A 145 -7.22 1.28 -20.67
N PHE A 146 -7.02 0.17 -21.37
CA PHE A 146 -6.13 0.14 -22.53
C PHE A 146 -6.63 1.04 -23.66
N THR A 147 -7.93 1.01 -23.95
CA THR A 147 -8.54 1.87 -24.98
C THR A 147 -8.41 3.34 -24.61
N VAL A 148 -8.78 3.72 -23.37
CA VAL A 148 -8.66 5.11 -22.90
C VAL A 148 -7.21 5.59 -22.93
N ALA A 149 -6.25 4.76 -22.51
CA ALA A 149 -4.82 5.09 -22.59
C ALA A 149 -4.38 5.32 -24.03
N SER A 150 -4.79 4.45 -24.95
CA SER A 150 -4.44 4.54 -26.37
C SER A 150 -4.95 5.84 -27.00
N VAL A 151 -6.17 6.25 -26.65
CA VAL A 151 -6.75 7.54 -27.06
C VAL A 151 -5.93 8.71 -26.51
N MET A 152 -5.62 8.71 -25.20
CA MET A 152 -4.79 9.76 -24.58
C MET A 152 -3.41 9.88 -25.24
N ILE A 153 -2.77 8.74 -25.53
CA ILE A 153 -1.46 8.69 -26.19
C ILE A 153 -1.53 9.21 -27.62
N ALA A 154 -2.59 8.88 -28.37
CA ALA A 154 -2.78 9.33 -29.74
C ALA A 154 -3.11 10.83 -29.84
N ASN A 155 -3.80 11.40 -28.86
CA ASN A 155 -4.16 12.82 -28.87
C ASN A 155 -2.95 13.75 -28.87
N LYS A 156 -1.91 13.42 -28.10
CA LYS A 156 -0.72 14.26 -27.95
C LYS A 156 -0.07 14.65 -29.30
N PRO A 157 0.31 13.70 -30.18
CA PRO A 157 0.90 14.05 -31.47
C PRO A 157 -0.10 14.71 -32.43
N ILE A 158 -1.41 14.44 -32.31
CA ILE A 158 -2.44 15.08 -33.15
C ILE A 158 -2.59 16.58 -32.81
N ARG A 159 -2.39 16.93 -31.54
CA ARG A 159 -2.46 18.31 -31.04
C ARG A 159 -1.11 19.03 -31.07
N SER A 160 -0.02 18.33 -31.40
CA SER A 160 1.35 18.83 -31.25
C SER A 160 1.61 19.45 -29.86
N GLU A 161 1.05 18.83 -28.82
CA GLU A 161 1.19 19.30 -27.44
C GLU A 161 2.57 18.93 -26.88
N HIS A 162 3.22 19.90 -26.23
CA HIS A 162 4.49 19.72 -25.53
C HIS A 162 4.29 19.22 -24.10
N GLY A 163 5.22 18.39 -23.62
CA GLY A 163 5.23 17.95 -22.22
C GLY A 163 4.47 16.63 -21.94
N PRO A 164 4.37 16.22 -20.67
CA PRO A 164 3.80 14.92 -20.31
C PRO A 164 2.27 14.89 -20.38
N ILE A 165 1.72 13.73 -20.76
CA ILE A 165 0.28 13.44 -20.71
C ILE A 165 -0.14 13.21 -19.25
N LEU A 166 -0.57 14.27 -18.56
CA LEU A 166 -1.00 14.23 -17.16
C LEU A 166 -2.18 13.25 -16.90
N PRO A 167 -3.21 13.13 -17.77
CA PRO A 167 -4.28 12.15 -17.57
C PRO A 167 -3.79 10.70 -17.56
N LEU A 168 -2.75 10.37 -18.36
CA LEU A 168 -2.16 9.04 -18.41
C LEU A 168 -1.54 8.65 -17.06
N MET A 169 -0.94 9.61 -16.37
CA MET A 169 -0.49 9.42 -15.00
C MET A 169 -1.65 8.96 -14.12
N LEU A 170 -2.75 9.71 -14.09
CA LEU A 170 -3.90 9.38 -13.26
C LEU A 170 -4.47 8.00 -13.54
N LEU A 171 -4.44 7.54 -14.80
CA LEU A 171 -4.92 6.22 -15.20
C LEU A 171 -4.13 5.06 -14.59
N PHE A 172 -2.81 5.21 -14.37
CA PHE A 172 -2.00 4.17 -13.71
C PHE A 172 -2.40 3.94 -12.24
N VAL A 173 -3.03 4.93 -11.59
CA VAL A 173 -3.42 4.84 -10.16
C VAL A 173 -4.48 3.76 -9.94
N PRO A 174 -5.64 3.75 -10.62
CA PRO A 174 -6.62 2.69 -10.47
C PRO A 174 -6.11 1.33 -10.96
N ILE A 175 -5.27 1.27 -12.01
CA ILE A 175 -4.71 0.02 -12.57
C ILE A 175 -3.94 -0.78 -11.51
N PHE A 176 -3.09 -0.11 -10.73
CA PHE A 176 -2.24 -0.76 -9.73
C PHE A 176 -2.79 -0.70 -8.30
N GLY A 177 -3.78 0.16 -8.01
CA GLY A 177 -4.19 0.44 -6.64
C GLY A 177 -5.64 0.12 -6.29
N ILE A 178 -6.57 0.16 -7.24
CA ILE A 178 -8.01 0.20 -6.91
C ILE A 178 -8.81 -0.98 -7.49
N THR A 179 -8.57 -1.33 -8.76
CA THR A 179 -9.42 -2.31 -9.48
C THR A 179 -9.20 -3.76 -9.07
N ARG A 180 -8.24 -4.06 -8.18
CA ARG A 180 -7.89 -5.42 -7.70
C ARG A 180 -7.74 -6.46 -8.81
N MET A 181 -7.31 -6.04 -10.01
CA MET A 181 -6.92 -6.97 -11.07
C MET A 181 -5.75 -7.83 -10.58
N ARG A 182 -5.57 -9.02 -11.17
CA ARG A 182 -4.43 -9.88 -10.84
C ARG A 182 -3.11 -9.22 -11.21
N PHE A 183 -2.06 -9.55 -10.46
CA PHE A 183 -0.74 -8.92 -10.55
C PHE A 183 -0.18 -8.97 -11.97
N VAL A 184 -0.24 -10.15 -12.59
CA VAL A 184 0.23 -10.36 -13.97
C VAL A 184 -0.53 -9.48 -14.96
N THR A 185 -1.87 -9.40 -14.83
CA THR A 185 -2.71 -8.62 -15.72
C THR A 185 -2.47 -7.12 -15.57
N SER A 186 -2.39 -6.60 -14.34
CA SER A 186 -2.05 -5.19 -14.11
C SER A 186 -0.64 -4.84 -14.59
N CYS A 187 0.33 -5.72 -14.36
CA CYS A 187 1.71 -5.52 -14.82
C CYS A 187 1.78 -5.50 -16.36
N SER A 188 1.16 -6.50 -17.00
CA SER A 188 1.04 -6.56 -18.47
C SER A 188 0.39 -5.29 -19.01
N LEU A 189 -0.72 -4.85 -18.45
CA LEU A 189 -1.43 -3.66 -18.91
C LEU A 189 -0.56 -2.40 -18.77
N GLY A 190 0.07 -2.20 -17.60
CA GLY A 190 0.91 -1.03 -17.36
C GLY A 190 2.15 -0.96 -18.27
N VAL A 191 2.83 -2.09 -18.47
CA VAL A 191 3.99 -2.20 -19.37
C VAL A 191 3.56 -2.00 -20.83
N SER A 192 2.42 -2.58 -21.25
CA SER A 192 1.89 -2.38 -22.60
C SER A 192 1.58 -0.91 -22.89
N ILE A 193 0.99 -0.18 -21.94
CA ILE A 193 0.72 1.27 -22.07
C ILE A 193 2.04 2.05 -22.18
N LEU A 194 3.04 1.72 -21.38
CA LEU A 194 4.35 2.37 -21.40
C LEU A 194 5.06 2.17 -22.76
N ILE A 195 5.08 0.93 -23.26
CA ILE A 195 5.65 0.60 -24.56
C ILE A 195 4.89 1.32 -25.67
N LEU A 196 3.55 1.30 -25.63
CA LEU A 196 2.71 1.99 -26.60
C LEU A 196 3.02 3.49 -26.63
N TYR A 197 3.12 4.13 -25.46
CA TYR A 197 3.50 5.53 -25.36
C TYR A 197 4.88 5.80 -25.97
N MET A 198 5.89 5.02 -25.59
CA MET A 198 7.25 5.17 -26.12
C MET A 198 7.29 5.04 -27.65
N VAL A 199 6.66 4.01 -28.21
CA VAL A 199 6.65 3.75 -29.66
C VAL A 199 5.92 4.86 -30.41
N VAL A 200 4.71 5.22 -29.98
CA VAL A 200 3.90 6.24 -30.68
C VAL A 200 4.58 7.61 -30.64
N GLN A 201 5.12 8.02 -29.49
CA GLN A 201 5.76 9.34 -29.36
C GLN A 201 7.08 9.42 -30.12
N LEU A 202 7.92 8.37 -30.09
CA LEU A 202 9.17 8.36 -30.86
C LEU A 202 8.92 8.34 -32.37
N LEU A 203 7.90 7.61 -32.83
CA LEU A 203 7.48 7.66 -34.23
C LEU A 203 6.95 9.06 -34.59
N ALA A 204 6.13 9.66 -33.75
CA ALA A 204 5.65 11.02 -33.96
C ALA A 204 6.82 12.02 -34.07
N ALA A 205 7.80 11.96 -33.18
CA ALA A 205 8.97 12.83 -33.23
C ALA A 205 9.87 12.60 -34.47
N ALA A 206 9.79 11.43 -35.11
CA ALA A 206 10.54 11.14 -36.33
C ALA A 206 9.82 11.63 -37.60
N TYR A 207 8.50 11.75 -37.57
CA TYR A 207 7.68 12.00 -38.78
C TYR A 207 6.83 13.27 -38.74
N LEU A 208 6.64 13.90 -37.58
CA LEU A 208 5.82 15.09 -37.40
C LEU A 208 6.66 16.25 -36.86
N ASP A 209 6.52 17.41 -37.47
CA ASP A 209 7.14 18.66 -37.01
C ASP A 209 6.35 19.26 -35.84
N GLY A 210 7.05 19.88 -34.89
CA GLY A 210 6.45 20.56 -33.74
C GLY A 210 6.12 19.65 -32.53
N VAL A 211 6.50 18.37 -32.56
CA VAL A 211 6.39 17.45 -31.42
C VAL A 211 7.64 17.53 -30.54
N ASP A 212 7.54 17.10 -29.28
CA ASP A 212 8.67 16.99 -28.36
C ASP A 212 9.87 16.25 -28.97
N SER A 213 11.08 16.70 -28.63
CA SER A 213 12.30 16.03 -29.08
C SER A 213 12.39 14.61 -28.52
N GLY A 214 13.07 13.71 -29.24
CA GLY A 214 13.29 12.33 -28.77
C GLY A 214 13.92 12.27 -27.37
N ARG A 215 14.76 13.25 -27.01
CA ARG A 215 15.37 13.37 -25.68
C ARG A 215 14.33 13.69 -24.59
N ASP A 216 13.41 14.61 -24.88
CA ASP A 216 12.39 15.04 -23.92
C ASP A 216 11.34 13.93 -23.73
N ILE A 217 11.00 13.21 -24.81
CA ILE A 217 10.18 12.00 -24.76
C ILE A 217 10.83 10.95 -23.85
N MET A 218 12.13 10.72 -23.96
CA MET A 218 12.81 9.76 -23.07
C MET A 218 12.71 10.16 -21.60
N TYR A 219 12.86 11.45 -21.26
CA TYR A 219 12.65 11.91 -19.87
C TYR A 219 11.21 11.69 -19.39
N GLN A 220 10.22 11.85 -20.27
CA GLN A 220 8.82 11.54 -19.95
C GLN A 220 8.63 10.02 -19.75
N VAL A 221 9.17 9.18 -20.64
CA VAL A 221 9.16 7.71 -20.51
C VAL A 221 9.78 7.27 -19.19
N PHE A 222 10.91 7.86 -18.77
CA PHE A 222 11.52 7.57 -17.47
C PHE A 222 10.57 7.92 -16.31
N ASN A 223 9.96 9.11 -16.33
CA ASN A 223 9.00 9.52 -15.32
C ASN A 223 7.76 8.59 -15.24
N TYR A 224 7.26 8.12 -16.39
CA TYR A 224 6.20 7.11 -16.43
C TYR A 224 6.68 5.75 -15.92
N SER A 225 7.90 5.34 -16.26
CA SER A 225 8.50 4.07 -15.83
C SER A 225 8.58 3.99 -14.31
N ILE A 226 9.08 5.04 -13.65
CA ILE A 226 9.14 5.14 -12.18
C ILE A 226 7.74 4.92 -11.59
N ARG A 227 6.70 5.49 -12.20
CA ARG A 227 5.32 5.31 -11.75
C ARG A 227 4.79 3.89 -11.95
N VAL A 228 5.08 3.28 -13.09
CA VAL A 228 4.70 1.88 -13.39
C VAL A 228 5.41 0.94 -12.42
N PHE A 229 6.73 1.05 -12.24
CA PHE A 229 7.49 0.22 -11.30
C PHE A 229 7.04 0.42 -9.84
N GLY A 230 6.85 1.66 -9.40
CA GLY A 230 6.29 1.93 -8.06
C GLY A 230 4.88 1.35 -7.90
N GLY A 231 4.06 1.40 -8.95
CA GLY A 231 2.75 0.76 -9.02
C GLY A 231 2.83 -0.77 -8.91
N VAL A 232 3.72 -1.41 -9.68
CA VAL A 232 3.98 -2.86 -9.66
C VAL A 232 4.40 -3.32 -8.26
N VAL A 233 5.34 -2.63 -7.63
CA VAL A 233 5.81 -2.95 -6.27
C VAL A 233 4.69 -2.81 -5.24
N SER A 234 3.93 -1.73 -5.30
CA SER A 234 2.77 -1.51 -4.42
C SER A 234 1.71 -2.60 -4.62
N HIS A 235 1.39 -2.91 -5.87
CA HIS A 235 0.37 -3.89 -6.21
C HIS A 235 0.78 -5.31 -5.80
N TYR A 236 2.05 -5.68 -5.99
CA TYR A 236 2.60 -6.97 -5.54
C TYR A 236 2.37 -7.18 -4.04
N ARG A 237 2.67 -6.16 -3.23
CA ARG A 237 2.49 -6.21 -1.76
C ARG A 237 1.02 -6.34 -1.38
N GLN A 238 0.16 -5.55 -2.01
CA GLN A 238 -1.28 -5.58 -1.75
C GLN A 238 -1.89 -6.93 -2.15
N GLU A 239 -1.52 -7.48 -3.30
CA GLU A 239 -1.99 -8.79 -3.75
C GLU A 239 -1.49 -9.92 -2.86
N LEU A 240 -0.21 -9.91 -2.47
CA LEU A 240 0.32 -10.88 -1.50
C LEU A 240 -0.48 -10.87 -0.20
N LEU A 241 -0.85 -9.70 0.30
CA LEU A 241 -1.67 -9.57 1.50
C LEU A 241 -3.13 -10.05 1.28
N ARG A 242 -3.72 -9.80 0.10
CA ARG A 242 -5.03 -10.35 -0.28
C ARG A 242 -5.01 -11.87 -0.30
N ARG A 243 -4.01 -12.45 -0.95
CA ARG A 243 -3.80 -13.90 -1.06
C ARG A 243 -3.57 -14.55 0.31
N ARG A 244 -2.85 -13.88 1.20
CA ARG A 244 -2.74 -14.30 2.62
C ARG A 244 -4.07 -14.27 3.36
N ASN A 245 -4.87 -13.22 3.17
CA ASN A 245 -6.20 -13.14 3.78
C ASN A 245 -7.10 -14.28 3.30
N TYR A 246 -7.08 -14.56 1.99
CA TYR A 246 -7.81 -15.69 1.41
C TYR A 246 -7.33 -17.03 1.99
N ALA A 247 -6.02 -17.28 2.02
CA ALA A 247 -5.47 -18.48 2.63
C ALA A 247 -5.91 -18.64 4.10
N LEU A 248 -5.96 -17.56 4.88
CA LEU A 248 -6.45 -17.59 6.26
C LEU A 248 -7.96 -17.88 6.37
N GLN A 249 -8.75 -17.74 5.31
CA GLN A 249 -10.17 -18.13 5.33
C GLN A 249 -10.35 -19.63 5.07
N LEU A 250 -9.38 -20.30 4.47
CA LEU A 250 -9.43 -21.74 4.19
C LEU A 250 -9.52 -22.60 5.46
N PRO A 251 -10.16 -23.77 5.39
CA PRO A 251 -10.23 -24.70 6.51
C PRO A 251 -8.82 -25.23 6.87
N PHE A 252 -8.53 -25.34 8.16
CA PHE A 252 -7.27 -25.94 8.62
C PHE A 252 -7.43 -27.44 8.87
N THR A 253 -6.37 -28.20 8.58
CA THR A 253 -6.40 -29.67 8.60
C THR A 253 -6.74 -30.22 9.98
N GLY A 254 -7.86 -30.92 10.10
CA GLY A 254 -8.34 -31.52 11.36
C GLY A 254 -9.84 -31.35 11.62
N LEU A 255 -10.48 -30.41 10.90
CA LEU A 255 -11.92 -30.22 10.88
C LEU A 255 -12.53 -31.06 9.75
N VAL A 256 -13.63 -31.78 10.04
CA VAL A 256 -14.38 -32.57 9.05
C VAL A 256 -15.22 -31.61 8.19
N ASP A 257 -15.46 -31.95 6.93
CA ASP A 257 -16.36 -31.22 6.03
C ASP A 257 -17.70 -30.95 6.75
N GLY A 258 -17.92 -29.69 7.16
CA GLY A 258 -19.07 -29.28 7.97
C GLY A 258 -18.74 -28.36 9.14
N ASP A 259 -17.50 -28.33 9.62
CA ASP A 259 -17.08 -27.39 10.66
C ASP A 259 -16.76 -26.01 10.06
N ILE A 260 -17.82 -25.24 9.81
CA ILE A 260 -17.74 -23.85 9.37
C ILE A 260 -16.86 -23.09 10.38
N CYS A 261 -15.75 -22.51 9.91
CA CYS A 261 -14.73 -21.81 10.71
C CYS A 261 -15.24 -20.58 11.48
N ALA A 262 -16.54 -20.28 11.42
CA ALA A 262 -17.22 -19.23 12.13
C ALA A 262 -18.71 -19.60 12.17
N GLN A 263 -19.23 -20.01 13.34
CA GLN A 263 -20.67 -20.26 13.53
C GLN A 263 -21.53 -19.02 13.20
N ASN A 264 -20.94 -17.82 13.10
CA ASN A 264 -21.60 -16.58 12.62
C ASN A 264 -20.63 -15.68 11.82
N PRO A 265 -20.61 -15.71 10.48
CA PRO A 265 -19.75 -14.83 9.67
C PRO A 265 -20.04 -13.32 9.86
N SER A 266 -21.25 -12.96 10.32
CA SER A 266 -21.66 -11.58 10.60
C SER A 266 -20.91 -10.95 11.78
N GLN A 267 -20.46 -11.74 12.76
CA GLN A 267 -19.73 -11.27 13.96
C GLN A 267 -18.32 -10.77 13.61
N TYR A 268 -17.74 -11.29 12.53
CA TYR A 268 -16.40 -10.95 12.04
C TYR A 268 -16.43 -9.86 10.96
N SER A 269 -17.62 -9.30 10.67
CA SER A 269 -17.77 -8.27 9.66
C SER A 269 -17.06 -6.98 10.06
N LYS A 270 -16.29 -6.42 9.11
CA LYS A 270 -15.62 -5.11 9.26
C LYS A 270 -16.58 -4.01 9.69
N ARG A 271 -17.85 -4.08 9.25
CA ARG A 271 -18.89 -3.08 9.58
C ARG A 271 -19.18 -3.02 11.07
N THR A 272 -19.03 -4.14 11.77
CA THR A 272 -19.28 -4.28 13.21
C THR A 272 -18.06 -3.83 14.02
N LEU A 273 -16.86 -4.21 13.59
CA LEU A 273 -15.61 -4.00 14.34
C LEU A 273 -14.97 -2.62 14.11
N LEU A 274 -15.17 -2.02 12.93
CA LEU A 274 -14.50 -0.79 12.52
C LEU A 274 -15.46 0.40 12.40
N HIS A 275 -14.93 1.61 12.55
CA HIS A 275 -15.59 2.84 12.12
C HIS A 275 -15.43 3.00 10.60
N ARG A 276 -16.53 3.32 9.89
CA ARG A 276 -16.51 3.41 8.41
C ARG A 276 -15.60 4.51 7.87
N GLY A 277 -15.54 5.66 8.54
CA GLY A 277 -14.76 6.80 8.07
C GLY A 277 -13.27 6.68 8.37
N THR A 278 -12.90 6.32 9.60
CA THR A 278 -11.49 6.32 10.05
C THR A 278 -10.82 4.95 9.98
N LEU A 279 -11.58 3.89 9.70
CA LEU A 279 -11.18 2.48 9.80
C LEU A 279 -10.68 2.04 11.18
N SER A 280 -10.68 2.91 12.19
CA SER A 280 -10.28 2.55 13.55
C SER A 280 -11.18 1.46 14.14
N PHE A 281 -10.58 0.56 14.93
CA PHE A 281 -11.36 -0.37 15.74
C PHE A 281 -12.18 0.40 16.76
N ARG A 282 -13.45 0.01 16.92
CA ARG A 282 -14.32 0.60 17.95
C ARG A 282 -13.81 0.33 19.36
N HIS A 283 -13.11 -0.78 19.56
CA HIS A 283 -12.50 -1.13 20.84
C HIS A 283 -11.09 -0.52 20.96
N PRO A 284 -10.84 0.37 21.95
CA PRO A 284 -9.61 1.15 22.02
C PRO A 284 -8.35 0.30 22.23
N LEU A 285 -8.42 -0.76 23.04
CA LEU A 285 -7.27 -1.65 23.26
C LEU A 285 -6.90 -2.44 22.00
N VAL A 286 -7.89 -2.82 21.17
CA VAL A 286 -7.65 -3.53 19.92
C VAL A 286 -6.98 -2.60 18.92
N GLU A 287 -7.43 -1.33 18.86
CA GLU A 287 -6.77 -0.30 18.04
C GLU A 287 -5.32 -0.10 18.47
N ALA A 288 -5.04 -0.02 19.77
CA ALA A 288 -3.69 0.13 20.30
C ALA A 288 -2.76 -1.03 19.91
N SER A 289 -3.25 -2.26 20.04
CA SER A 289 -2.54 -3.47 19.60
C SER A 289 -2.26 -3.45 18.10
N PHE A 290 -3.24 -3.01 17.29
CA PHE A 290 -3.06 -2.86 15.84
C PHE A 290 -2.00 -1.80 15.49
N TYR A 291 -1.95 -0.67 16.19
CA TYR A 291 -0.91 0.34 16.01
C TYR A 291 0.49 -0.26 16.16
N ARG A 292 0.72 -1.04 17.22
CA ARG A 292 2.02 -1.70 17.46
C ARG A 292 2.36 -2.73 16.38
N PHE A 293 1.35 -3.39 15.83
CA PHE A 293 1.53 -4.37 14.77
C PHE A 293 1.89 -3.77 13.41
N TRP A 294 1.55 -2.50 13.15
CA TRP A 294 1.58 -1.88 11.83
C TRP A 294 2.88 -2.10 11.02
N TYR A 295 4.05 -1.90 11.64
CA TYR A 295 5.34 -2.10 10.99
C TYR A 295 5.85 -3.56 11.03
N LEU A 296 5.20 -4.42 11.80
CA LEU A 296 5.56 -5.83 11.99
C LEU A 296 4.79 -6.77 11.06
N ILE A 297 3.63 -6.34 10.49
CA ILE A 297 2.76 -7.15 9.61
C ILE A 297 3.53 -7.90 8.52
N ASP A 298 4.45 -7.22 7.85
CA ASP A 298 5.16 -7.80 6.71
C ASP A 298 6.39 -8.62 7.11
N PRO A 299 7.31 -8.13 7.95
CA PRO A 299 8.48 -8.94 8.34
C PRO A 299 8.13 -10.10 9.28
N PHE A 300 7.12 -9.94 10.14
CA PHE A 300 6.77 -10.87 11.21
C PHE A 300 5.24 -11.05 11.34
N PRO A 301 4.55 -11.59 10.31
CA PRO A 301 3.09 -11.63 10.23
C PRO A 301 2.40 -12.44 11.34
N PHE A 302 3.06 -13.46 11.89
CA PHE A 302 2.47 -14.40 12.84
C PHE A 302 3.00 -14.26 14.26
N GLU A 303 3.99 -13.38 14.46
CA GLU A 303 4.62 -13.19 15.77
C GLU A 303 3.74 -12.39 16.73
N ASN A 304 4.09 -12.45 18.03
CA ASN A 304 3.44 -11.67 19.06
C ASN A 304 3.93 -10.21 19.01
N ILE A 305 2.98 -9.27 18.97
CA ILE A 305 3.20 -7.83 18.87
C ILE A 305 3.92 -7.23 20.09
N HIS A 306 3.91 -7.91 21.23
CA HIS A 306 4.53 -7.43 22.45
C HIS A 306 5.99 -7.87 22.60
N ASN A 307 6.52 -8.66 21.66
CA ASN A 307 7.92 -9.08 21.72
C ASN A 307 8.85 -7.89 21.37
N PRO A 308 9.64 -7.38 22.33
CA PRO A 308 10.46 -6.17 22.13
C PRO A 308 11.54 -6.36 21.07
N ARG A 309 12.03 -7.59 20.86
CA ARG A 309 13.08 -7.88 19.88
C ARG A 309 12.64 -7.58 18.45
N LEU A 310 11.36 -7.75 18.14
CA LEU A 310 10.81 -7.50 16.81
C LEU A 310 10.84 -6.02 16.45
N HIS A 311 10.65 -5.14 17.44
CA HIS A 311 10.64 -3.69 17.24
C HIS A 311 12.01 -3.10 16.90
N ARG A 312 13.11 -3.79 17.26
CA ARG A 312 14.47 -3.43 16.78
C ARG A 312 14.60 -3.59 15.27
N GLY A 313 13.87 -4.54 14.68
CA GLY A 313 13.89 -4.83 13.24
C GLY A 313 13.07 -3.88 12.36
N VAL A 314 12.30 -2.96 12.94
CA VAL A 314 11.35 -2.09 12.21
C VAL A 314 12.02 -1.20 11.16
N PHE A 315 13.27 -0.79 11.40
CA PHE A 315 14.03 0.00 10.42
C PHE A 315 14.25 -0.75 9.09
N SER A 316 14.39 -2.08 9.12
CA SER A 316 14.53 -2.88 7.89
C SER A 316 13.31 -2.76 6.98
N THR A 317 12.15 -2.40 7.53
CA THR A 317 10.90 -2.26 6.80
C THR A 317 10.81 -0.93 6.04
N ILE A 318 11.48 0.12 6.54
CA ILE A 318 11.43 1.48 5.97
C ILE A 318 12.71 1.87 5.19
N ARG A 319 13.83 1.18 5.42
CA ARG A 319 15.13 1.54 4.79
C ARG A 319 15.10 1.61 3.28
N TYR A 320 14.36 0.72 2.61
CA TYR A 320 14.29 0.71 1.15
C TYR A 320 13.38 1.81 0.62
N ALA A 321 12.38 2.24 1.40
CA ALA A 321 11.61 3.44 1.08
C ALA A 321 12.49 4.69 1.18
N LEU A 322 13.37 4.76 2.18
CA LEU A 322 14.37 5.83 2.29
C LEU A 322 15.31 5.83 1.08
N ILE A 323 15.91 4.69 0.74
CA ILE A 323 16.83 4.58 -0.41
C ILE A 323 16.13 5.00 -1.71
N SER A 324 14.90 4.53 -1.97
CA SER A 324 14.13 4.93 -3.15
C SER A 324 13.87 6.43 -3.20
N VAL A 325 13.54 7.07 -2.07
CA VAL A 325 13.38 8.54 -2.06
C VAL A 325 14.71 9.24 -2.34
N LEU A 326 15.81 8.82 -1.70
CA LEU A 326 17.12 9.43 -1.92
C LEU A 326 17.54 9.35 -3.39
N ILE A 327 17.38 8.18 -3.99
CA ILE A 327 17.74 7.92 -5.39
C ILE A 327 16.83 8.71 -6.33
N SER A 328 15.51 8.69 -6.10
CA SER A 328 14.56 9.51 -6.87
C SER A 328 14.89 11.00 -6.79
N GLN A 329 15.26 11.54 -5.62
CA GLN A 329 15.68 12.94 -5.49
C GLN A 329 17.00 13.23 -6.20
N CYS A 330 17.96 12.30 -6.19
CA CYS A 330 19.20 12.43 -6.97
C CYS A 330 18.93 12.45 -8.48
N PHE A 331 18.04 11.59 -8.98
CA PHE A 331 17.66 11.57 -10.39
C PHE A 331 16.97 12.85 -10.81
N LEU A 332 16.03 13.33 -10.01
CA LEU A 332 15.36 14.58 -10.28
C LEU A 332 16.33 15.77 -10.21
N ALA A 333 17.33 15.75 -9.33
CA ALA A 333 18.37 16.78 -9.31
C ALA A 333 19.24 16.78 -10.59
N PHE A 334 19.51 15.61 -11.17
CA PHE A 334 20.20 15.50 -12.44
C PHE A 334 19.35 16.04 -13.61
N GLN A 335 18.04 15.78 -13.57
CA GLN A 335 17.09 16.38 -14.49
C GLN A 335 17.08 17.91 -14.35
N ASP A 336 16.99 18.44 -13.13
CA ASP A 336 17.00 19.87 -12.86
C ASP A 336 18.27 20.55 -13.40
N ALA A 337 19.45 19.92 -13.20
CA ALA A 337 20.73 20.44 -13.67
C ALA A 337 20.85 20.55 -15.20
N LYS A 338 20.03 19.81 -15.94
CA LYS A 338 20.00 19.86 -17.41
C LYS A 338 18.91 20.78 -17.96
N LEU A 339 17.82 20.97 -17.22
CA LEU A 339 16.63 21.66 -17.71
C LEU A 339 16.51 23.10 -17.16
N LEU A 340 17.01 23.37 -15.96
CA LEU A 340 16.87 24.69 -15.33
C LEU A 340 18.10 25.58 -15.55
N PRO A 341 17.89 26.90 -15.64
CA PRO A 341 18.97 27.87 -15.55
C PRO A 341 19.59 27.89 -14.14
N SER A 342 20.85 28.34 -14.05
CA SER A 342 21.67 28.25 -12.83
C SER A 342 21.05 28.86 -11.56
N ASN A 343 20.29 29.96 -11.69
CA ASN A 343 19.56 30.60 -10.60
C ASN A 343 18.45 29.71 -10.03
N LEU A 344 17.64 29.09 -10.90
CA LEU A 344 16.56 28.19 -10.52
C LEU A 344 17.07 26.82 -10.09
N GLN A 345 18.18 26.37 -10.67
CA GLN A 345 18.85 25.14 -10.28
C GLN A 345 19.25 25.18 -8.79
N ASN A 346 19.76 26.31 -8.30
CA ASN A 346 20.10 26.46 -6.88
C ASN A 346 18.87 26.29 -5.98
N VAL A 347 17.73 26.87 -6.36
CA VAL A 347 16.46 26.73 -5.62
C VAL A 347 16.00 25.27 -5.60
N ALA A 348 16.06 24.59 -6.75
CA ALA A 348 15.72 23.18 -6.86
C ALA A 348 16.64 22.30 -6.00
N TRP A 349 17.95 22.55 -6.01
CA TRP A 349 18.93 21.82 -5.20
C TRP A 349 18.72 22.02 -3.71
N ILE A 350 18.49 23.26 -3.26
CA ILE A 350 18.16 23.56 -1.86
C ILE A 350 16.89 22.82 -1.46
N THR A 351 15.86 22.89 -2.29
CA THR A 351 14.57 22.24 -2.03
C THR A 351 14.73 20.72 -1.89
N ARG A 352 15.52 20.07 -2.74
CA ARG A 352 15.74 18.62 -2.65
C ARG A 352 16.66 18.22 -1.51
N PHE A 353 17.85 18.81 -1.44
CA PHE A 353 18.93 18.32 -0.56
C PHE A 353 19.01 19.01 0.79
N ALA A 354 18.45 20.21 0.96
CA ALA A 354 18.39 20.87 2.27
C ALA A 354 17.05 20.64 2.98
N VAL A 355 15.97 20.36 2.24
CA VAL A 355 14.61 20.23 2.79
C VAL A 355 14.11 18.79 2.72
N VAL A 356 13.93 18.23 1.51
CA VAL A 356 13.31 16.90 1.34
C VAL A 356 14.18 15.76 1.88
N VAL A 357 15.42 15.64 1.40
CA VAL A 357 16.34 14.55 1.78
C VAL A 357 16.61 14.53 3.29
N PRO A 358 16.99 15.64 3.95
CA PRO A 358 17.19 15.66 5.39
C PRO A 358 15.92 15.33 6.16
N GLY A 359 14.75 15.78 5.71
CA GLY A 359 13.46 15.43 6.32
C GLY A 359 13.24 13.92 6.40
N TYR A 360 13.47 13.20 5.30
CA TYR A 360 13.31 11.74 5.28
C TYR A 360 14.40 10.99 6.08
N ILE A 361 15.63 11.51 6.11
CA ILE A 361 16.71 10.95 6.95
C ILE A 361 16.35 11.12 8.43
N ILE A 362 15.98 12.34 8.86
CA ILE A 362 15.59 12.64 10.24
C ILE A 362 14.41 11.77 10.67
N MET A 363 13.39 11.65 9.82
CA MET A 363 12.25 10.77 10.07
C MET A 363 12.69 9.31 10.28
N SER A 364 13.54 8.79 9.40
CA SER A 364 14.00 7.40 9.46
C SER A 364 14.88 7.14 10.69
N CYS A 365 15.76 8.10 11.04
CA CYS A 365 16.55 8.07 12.28
C CYS A 365 15.67 8.12 13.52
N ALA A 366 14.66 9.00 13.56
CA ALA A 366 13.73 9.09 14.67
C ALA A 366 12.95 7.77 14.86
N ILE A 367 12.48 7.15 13.78
CA ILE A 367 11.80 5.84 13.86
C ILE A 367 12.76 4.77 14.40
N TYR A 368 14.01 4.75 13.94
CA TYR A 368 15.03 3.81 14.43
C TYR A 368 15.29 3.98 15.93
N ILE A 369 15.51 5.22 16.39
CA ILE A 369 15.78 5.54 17.79
C ILE A 369 14.58 5.18 18.65
N LEU A 370 13.38 5.61 18.26
CA LEU A 370 12.14 5.35 19.00
C LEU A 370 11.85 3.84 19.12
N SER A 371 12.09 3.06 18.05
CA SER A 371 11.83 1.63 18.08
C SER A 371 12.84 0.86 18.94
N HIS A 372 14.12 1.27 18.94
CA HIS A 372 15.16 0.71 19.79
C HIS A 372 14.95 1.07 21.26
N TRP A 373 14.60 2.33 21.51
CA TRP A 373 14.31 2.80 22.86
C TRP A 373 13.08 2.08 23.43
N PHE A 374 12.03 1.89 22.63
CA PHE A 374 10.87 1.08 23.04
C PHE A 374 11.27 -0.35 23.39
N ALA A 375 12.06 -0.99 22.53
CA ALA A 375 12.53 -2.34 22.78
C ALA A 375 13.40 -2.44 24.06
N SER A 376 14.22 -1.43 24.34
CA SER A 376 15.08 -1.38 25.53
C SER A 376 14.28 -1.18 26.80
N GLN A 377 13.27 -0.30 26.78
CA GLN A 377 12.47 0.02 27.96
C GLN A 377 11.56 -1.15 28.36
N VAL A 378 10.97 -1.83 27.37
CA VAL A 378 10.16 -3.02 27.66
C VAL A 378 11.04 -4.13 28.27
N THR A 379 12.28 -4.31 27.79
CA THR A 379 13.20 -5.28 28.39
C THR A 379 13.69 -4.89 29.78
N SER A 380 13.98 -3.61 30.04
CA SER A 380 14.44 -3.18 31.37
C SER A 380 13.32 -3.19 32.41
N THR A 381 12.09 -2.85 32.01
CA THR A 381 10.91 -2.97 32.90
C THR A 381 10.66 -4.42 33.33
N ASP A 382 10.99 -5.40 32.48
CA ASP A 382 10.90 -6.82 32.83
C ASP A 382 12.02 -7.24 33.81
N GLU A 383 13.20 -6.61 33.78
CA GLU A 383 14.32 -6.89 34.69
C GLU A 383 14.15 -6.20 36.06
N ASP A 384 13.65 -4.95 36.10
CA ASP A 384 13.46 -4.19 37.35
C ASP A 384 12.31 -4.76 38.22
N CYS A 385 11.28 -5.39 37.61
CA CYS A 385 10.22 -6.09 38.35
C CYS A 385 10.73 -7.28 39.19
N THR A 386 11.94 -7.80 38.93
CA THR A 386 12.56 -8.85 39.75
C THR A 386 13.46 -8.32 40.87
N ILE A 387 13.76 -7.01 40.92
CA ILE A 387 14.73 -6.43 41.86
C ILE A 387 14.07 -5.48 42.88
N ASP A 388 12.91 -4.89 42.58
CA ASP A 388 12.32 -3.85 43.42
C ASP A 388 11.32 -4.35 44.47
N ILE A 389 11.85 -4.97 45.54
CA ILE A 389 11.18 -4.97 46.87
C ILE A 389 11.91 -4.02 47.85
N GLN A 390 12.96 -3.28 47.44
CA GLN A 390 13.84 -2.60 48.42
C GLN A 390 14.26 -1.14 48.22
N ASP A 391 13.80 -0.40 47.19
CA ASP A 391 14.30 0.99 46.99
C ASP A 391 13.20 2.01 46.61
N GLU A 392 12.10 2.04 47.38
CA GLU A 392 10.93 2.90 47.10
C GLU A 392 11.10 4.40 47.49
N ASP A 393 12.19 4.80 48.16
CA ASP A 393 12.27 6.11 48.84
C ASP A 393 13.32 7.11 48.31
N LYS A 394 13.76 7.02 47.04
CA LYS A 394 14.62 8.06 46.44
C LYS A 394 13.80 9.06 45.61
N PRO A 395 13.80 10.37 45.95
CA PRO A 395 13.11 11.38 45.16
C PRO A 395 13.76 11.49 43.77
N LEU A 396 13.02 11.07 42.74
CA LEU A 396 13.42 11.23 41.34
C LEU A 396 13.66 12.71 41.04
N SER A 397 14.85 13.04 40.53
CA SER A 397 15.19 14.37 40.02
C SER A 397 14.12 14.85 39.03
N PHE A 398 13.76 16.14 39.05
CA PHE A 398 12.75 16.71 38.15
C PHE A 398 12.99 16.40 36.66
N ARG A 399 14.27 16.33 36.24
CA ARG A 399 14.64 15.91 34.88
C ARG A 399 14.31 14.43 34.62
N ALA A 400 14.54 13.56 35.58
CA ALA A 400 14.18 12.14 35.50
C ALA A 400 12.66 11.94 35.52
N TYR A 401 11.94 12.74 36.31
CA TYR A 401 10.48 12.76 36.30
C TYR A 401 9.90 13.19 34.95
N ILE A 402 10.41 14.28 34.36
CA ILE A 402 10.00 14.73 33.02
C ILE A 402 10.38 13.68 31.98
N ALA A 403 11.61 13.16 31.99
CA ALA A 403 12.05 12.14 31.05
C ALA A 403 11.15 10.90 31.13
N ARG A 404 10.84 10.40 32.34
CA ARG A 404 9.93 9.26 32.56
C ARG A 404 8.54 9.56 32.04
N ARG A 405 7.96 10.73 32.35
CA ARG A 405 6.64 11.13 31.86
C ARG A 405 6.58 11.27 30.33
N PHE A 406 7.62 11.82 29.71
CA PHE A 406 7.74 11.85 28.24
C PHE A 406 7.87 10.45 27.66
N THR A 407 8.63 9.56 28.30
CA THR A 407 8.78 8.14 27.92
C THR A 407 7.43 7.43 28.00
N ASP A 408 6.68 7.61 29.09
CA ASP A 408 5.38 6.98 29.28
C ASP A 408 4.37 7.46 28.24
N ILE A 409 4.34 8.76 27.97
CA ILE A 409 3.41 9.38 27.00
C ILE A 409 3.77 9.02 25.55
N ILE A 410 5.06 8.97 25.20
CA ILE A 410 5.52 8.76 23.83
C ILE A 410 5.65 7.27 23.48
N LEU A 411 6.20 6.49 24.39
CA LEU A 411 6.65 5.13 24.14
C LEU A 411 5.65 4.08 24.61
N LEU A 412 5.18 4.20 25.86
CA LEU A 412 4.39 3.17 26.54
C LEU A 412 2.89 3.39 26.45
N ASN A 413 2.45 4.60 26.10
CA ASN A 413 1.05 4.99 26.03
C ASN A 413 0.16 3.93 25.37
N ASP A 414 -0.90 3.56 26.08
CA ASP A 414 -1.92 2.60 25.68
C ASP A 414 -2.68 3.00 24.42
N LYS A 415 -2.41 4.18 23.86
CA LYS A 415 -3.01 4.68 22.60
C LYS A 415 -2.09 4.53 21.39
N GLY A 416 -1.28 3.47 21.34
CA GLY A 416 -0.51 3.06 20.15
C GLY A 416 1.01 3.22 20.22
N GLY A 417 1.57 3.67 21.36
CA GLY A 417 3.02 3.81 21.60
C GLY A 417 3.77 4.64 20.56
N TYR A 418 5.06 4.32 20.36
CA TYR A 418 5.97 5.05 19.47
C TYR A 418 5.51 5.09 18.00
N VAL A 419 4.73 4.09 17.56
CA VAL A 419 4.23 4.01 16.17
C VAL A 419 3.33 5.19 15.85
N ARG A 420 2.50 5.65 16.79
CA ARG A 420 1.65 6.83 16.57
C ARG A 420 2.49 8.09 16.32
N TYR A 421 3.56 8.28 17.08
CA TYR A 421 4.49 9.39 16.88
C TYR A 421 5.24 9.29 15.55
N ALA A 422 5.69 8.10 15.18
CA ALA A 422 6.29 7.84 13.88
C ALA A 422 5.33 8.22 12.72
N GLN A 423 4.04 7.92 12.86
CA GLN A 423 3.02 8.27 11.86
C GLN A 423 2.78 9.78 11.75
N MET A 424 2.75 10.50 12.87
CA MET A 424 2.65 11.97 12.86
C MET A 424 3.87 12.63 12.23
N LEU A 425 5.07 12.17 12.60
CA LEU A 425 6.32 12.66 12.03
C LEU A 425 6.39 12.39 10.52
N ALA A 426 5.96 11.21 10.09
CA ALA A 426 5.90 10.87 8.66
C ALA A 426 4.91 11.78 7.91
N GLY A 427 3.75 12.08 8.50
CA GLY A 427 2.82 13.04 7.93
C GLY A 427 3.42 14.44 7.77
N PHE A 428 4.16 14.92 8.77
CA PHE A 428 4.84 16.22 8.70
C PHE A 428 5.91 16.28 7.60
N VAL A 429 6.77 15.27 7.52
CA VAL A 429 7.84 15.20 6.51
C VAL A 429 7.26 15.11 5.09
N VAL A 430 6.17 14.34 4.92
CA VAL A 430 5.44 14.28 3.65
C VAL A 430 4.85 15.63 3.28
N MET A 431 4.23 16.34 4.22
CA MET A 431 3.68 17.67 3.98
C MET A 431 4.76 18.66 3.55
N LEU A 432 5.93 18.61 4.20
CA LEU A 432 7.10 19.39 3.81
C LEU A 432 7.60 19.03 2.41
N HIS A 433 7.62 17.75 2.04
CA HIS A 433 7.98 17.32 0.68
C HIS A 433 6.99 17.80 -0.38
N ILE A 434 5.68 17.69 -0.13
CA ILE A 434 4.65 18.18 -1.06
C ILE A 434 4.74 19.71 -1.19
N GLY A 435 4.89 20.43 -0.06
CA GLY A 435 5.05 21.89 -0.07
C GLY A 435 6.30 22.35 -0.82
N ALA A 436 7.41 21.63 -0.66
CA ALA A 436 8.64 21.84 -1.41
C ALA A 436 8.44 21.67 -2.93
N MET A 437 7.79 20.59 -3.37
CA MET A 437 7.50 20.39 -4.79
C MET A 437 6.50 21.43 -5.33
N ALA A 438 5.50 21.81 -4.53
CA ALA A 438 4.54 22.85 -4.89
C ALA A 438 5.21 24.21 -5.09
N ALA A 439 6.15 24.57 -4.22
CA ALA A 439 6.94 25.80 -4.36
C ALA A 439 7.76 25.78 -5.66
N LEU A 440 8.37 24.65 -6.03
CA LEU A 440 9.10 24.54 -7.29
C LEU A 440 8.21 24.74 -8.52
N VAL A 441 6.99 24.19 -8.52
CA VAL A 441 6.02 24.42 -9.61
C VAL A 441 5.75 25.91 -9.78
N LEU A 442 5.49 26.63 -8.68
CA LEU A 442 5.18 28.06 -8.74
C LEU A 442 6.38 28.89 -9.20
N VAL A 443 7.58 28.57 -8.71
CA VAL A 443 8.82 29.26 -9.09
C VAL A 443 9.18 29.04 -10.56
N VAL A 444 9.02 27.81 -11.07
CA VAL A 444 9.29 27.48 -12.48
C VAL A 444 8.29 28.15 -13.43
N TYR A 445 7.04 28.32 -12.98
CA TYR A 445 5.99 28.99 -13.77
C TYR A 445 6.18 30.51 -13.87
N ASP A 446 6.70 31.13 -12.80
CA ASP A 446 6.93 32.57 -12.73
C ASP A 446 8.04 33.02 -13.71
N ASP A 447 9.07 32.19 -13.90
CA ASP A 447 10.14 32.47 -14.88
C ASP A 447 9.69 32.18 -16.32
N SER A 448 9.77 33.22 -17.17
CA SER A 448 9.39 33.17 -18.57
C SER A 448 10.24 32.20 -19.40
N THR A 449 11.48 31.93 -18.98
CA THR A 449 12.39 31.04 -19.70
C THR A 449 12.09 29.56 -19.47
N THR A 450 11.48 29.22 -18.32
CA THR A 450 11.20 27.83 -17.92
C THR A 450 9.72 27.49 -17.87
N ARG A 451 8.83 28.42 -18.20
CA ARG A 451 7.37 28.23 -18.13
C ARG A 451 6.87 27.00 -18.90
N SER A 452 7.50 26.64 -20.03
CA SER A 452 7.16 25.44 -20.80
C SER A 452 7.46 24.11 -20.06
N LEU A 453 8.28 24.15 -19.02
CA LEU A 453 8.63 22.99 -18.19
C LEU A 453 7.67 22.81 -17.01
N THR A 454 6.73 23.72 -16.78
CA THR A 454 5.87 23.71 -15.59
C THR A 454 5.11 22.39 -15.44
N ASP A 455 4.59 21.82 -16.53
CA ASP A 455 3.84 20.56 -16.49
C ASP A 455 4.69 19.37 -16.04
N LEU A 456 5.99 19.39 -16.34
CA LEU A 456 6.94 18.38 -15.88
C LEU A 456 7.18 18.48 -14.36
N TYR A 457 7.28 19.68 -13.81
CA TYR A 457 7.38 19.88 -12.37
C TYR A 457 6.06 19.60 -11.66
N PHE A 458 4.93 19.93 -12.29
CA PHE A 458 3.60 19.61 -11.79
C PHE A 458 3.37 18.10 -11.74
N MET A 459 3.84 17.35 -12.74
CA MET A 459 3.89 15.88 -12.70
C MET A 459 4.70 15.38 -11.48
N GLY A 460 5.81 16.05 -11.14
CA GLY A 460 6.57 15.83 -9.91
C GLY A 460 5.75 16.06 -8.63
N LEU A 461 4.97 17.15 -8.56
CA LEU A 461 4.04 17.43 -7.46
C LEU A 461 2.96 16.35 -7.34
N LEU A 462 2.33 15.93 -8.44
CA LEU A 462 1.34 14.84 -8.44
C LEU A 462 1.96 13.52 -7.94
N ASN A 463 3.22 13.25 -8.30
CA ASN A 463 3.95 12.10 -7.80
C ASN A 463 4.24 12.20 -6.29
N ALA A 464 4.61 13.37 -5.78
CA ALA A 464 4.80 13.61 -4.35
C ALA A 464 3.49 13.46 -3.55
N LEU A 465 2.36 13.94 -4.09
CA LEU A 465 1.04 13.74 -3.51
C LEU A 465 0.66 12.25 -3.43
N LEU A 466 0.91 11.49 -4.49
CA LEU A 466 0.66 10.04 -4.51
C LEU A 466 1.68 9.24 -3.70
N PHE A 467 2.86 9.80 -3.43
CA PHE A 467 3.94 9.08 -2.77
C PHE A 467 3.49 8.58 -1.41
N VAL A 468 2.88 9.41 -0.57
CA VAL A 468 2.44 8.99 0.78
C VAL A 468 1.41 7.86 0.74
N HIS A 469 0.59 7.82 -0.30
CA HIS A 469 -0.46 6.82 -0.47
C HIS A 469 0.06 5.47 -0.98
N ARG A 470 1.30 5.42 -1.49
CA ARG A 470 1.95 4.22 -2.05
C ARG A 470 3.30 3.91 -1.39
N SER A 471 3.72 4.73 -0.43
CA SER A 471 5.07 4.72 0.11
C SER A 471 5.32 3.50 1.00
N GLY A 472 6.51 2.93 0.89
CA GLY A 472 6.99 1.94 1.86
C GLY A 472 7.19 2.47 3.28
N PHE A 473 7.08 3.78 3.52
CA PHE A 473 6.99 4.33 4.87
C PHE A 473 5.70 3.96 5.60
N ARG A 474 4.70 3.44 4.86
CA ARG A 474 3.43 2.91 5.39
C ARG A 474 2.76 3.94 6.28
N VAL A 475 2.40 5.08 5.71
CA VAL A 475 1.61 6.06 6.44
C VAL A 475 0.16 5.58 6.46
N ARG A 476 -0.47 5.60 7.64
CA ARG A 476 -1.86 5.19 7.81
C ARG A 476 -2.80 6.09 7.01
N PHE A 477 -3.93 5.52 6.59
CA PHE A 477 -4.89 6.18 5.69
C PHE A 477 -5.32 7.56 6.20
N VAL A 478 -5.66 7.67 7.50
CA VAL A 478 -6.10 8.94 8.08
C VAL A 478 -5.00 9.99 8.00
N HIS A 479 -3.77 9.64 8.37
CA HIS A 479 -2.65 10.58 8.31
C HIS A 479 -2.27 10.92 6.86
N ALA A 480 -2.20 9.94 5.97
CA ALA A 480 -1.90 10.13 4.56
C ALA A 480 -2.92 11.06 3.90
N THR A 481 -4.22 10.76 4.04
CA THR A 481 -5.30 11.51 3.39
C THR A 481 -5.52 12.89 4.00
N SER A 482 -5.41 13.03 5.33
CA SER A 482 -5.53 14.35 5.95
C SER A 482 -4.36 15.26 5.58
N THR A 483 -3.12 14.75 5.56
CA THR A 483 -1.96 15.56 5.18
C THR A 483 -1.98 15.96 3.71
N THR A 484 -2.38 15.05 2.81
CA THR A 484 -2.55 15.39 1.39
C THR A 484 -3.73 16.32 1.16
N ALA A 485 -4.85 16.16 1.87
CA ALA A 485 -5.98 17.07 1.76
C ALA A 485 -5.58 18.51 2.18
N ILE A 486 -4.87 18.66 3.30
CA ILE A 486 -4.37 19.96 3.74
C ILE A 486 -3.41 20.54 2.70
N ALA A 487 -2.46 19.74 2.18
CA ALA A 487 -1.51 20.20 1.18
C ALA A 487 -2.17 20.59 -0.15
N VAL A 488 -3.19 19.84 -0.61
CA VAL A 488 -3.96 20.16 -1.82
C VAL A 488 -4.76 21.45 -1.63
N ILE A 489 -5.44 21.62 -0.49
CA ILE A 489 -6.16 22.87 -0.19
C ILE A 489 -5.17 24.05 -0.18
N ALA A 490 -4.03 23.90 0.48
CA ALA A 490 -3.00 24.94 0.53
C ALA A 490 -2.44 25.26 -0.87
N PHE A 491 -2.17 24.24 -1.69
CA PHE A 491 -1.70 24.43 -3.06
C PHE A 491 -2.75 25.13 -3.93
N VAL A 492 -3.98 24.62 -3.98
CA VAL A 492 -5.07 25.19 -4.81
C VAL A 492 -5.38 26.64 -4.42
N THR A 493 -5.38 26.96 -3.12
CA THR A 493 -5.63 28.32 -2.64
C THR A 493 -4.47 29.27 -2.92
N SER A 494 -3.22 28.82 -2.73
CA SER A 494 -2.04 29.65 -3.02
C SER A 494 -1.84 29.84 -4.53
N SER A 495 -2.02 28.78 -5.32
CA SER A 495 -1.78 28.80 -6.76
C SER A 495 -2.80 29.66 -7.52
N TRP A 496 -4.00 29.90 -6.97
CA TRP A 496 -4.98 30.84 -7.52
C TRP A 496 -4.41 32.26 -7.72
N TYR A 497 -3.47 32.67 -6.85
CA TYR A 497 -2.85 34.00 -6.94
C TYR A 497 -1.71 34.07 -7.98
N TYR A 498 -1.02 32.95 -8.23
CA TYR A 498 0.20 32.92 -9.04
C TYR A 498 -0.01 32.37 -10.46
N LEU A 499 -0.94 31.44 -10.65
CA LEU A 499 -1.20 30.79 -11.94
C LEU A 499 -2.28 31.55 -12.72
N SER A 500 -2.20 31.52 -14.05
CA SER A 500 -3.32 31.93 -14.88
C SER A 500 -4.54 31.05 -14.61
N MET A 501 -5.75 31.59 -14.80
CA MET A 501 -7.01 30.88 -14.52
C MET A 501 -7.11 29.53 -15.25
N GLU A 502 -6.59 29.47 -16.48
CA GLU A 502 -6.60 28.27 -17.31
C GLU A 502 -5.76 27.15 -16.71
N VAL A 503 -4.50 27.45 -16.37
CA VAL A 503 -3.55 26.51 -15.77
C VAL A 503 -3.98 26.14 -14.35
N TRP A 504 -4.49 27.11 -13.60
CA TRP A 504 -4.99 26.89 -12.25
C TRP A 504 -6.15 25.89 -12.22
N LEU A 505 -7.13 26.04 -13.11
CA LEU A 505 -8.27 25.13 -13.20
C LEU A 505 -7.80 23.71 -13.47
N GLU A 506 -6.94 23.53 -14.48
CA GLU A 506 -6.40 22.24 -14.87
C GLU A 506 -5.63 21.58 -13.72
N TYR A 507 -4.70 22.31 -13.09
CA TYR A 507 -3.90 21.78 -11.98
C TYR A 507 -4.77 21.46 -10.75
N SER A 508 -5.81 22.25 -10.52
CA SER A 508 -6.79 21.98 -9.45
C SER A 508 -7.57 20.69 -9.70
N PHE A 509 -8.04 20.46 -10.93
CA PHE A 509 -8.71 19.20 -11.28
C PHE A 509 -7.81 17.98 -11.05
N TYR A 510 -6.55 18.03 -11.51
CA TYR A 510 -5.63 16.91 -11.35
C TYR A 510 -5.23 16.66 -9.89
N THR A 511 -4.97 17.71 -9.11
CA THR A 511 -4.60 17.56 -7.69
C THR A 511 -5.76 17.00 -6.86
N ILE A 512 -7.00 17.45 -7.11
CA ILE A 512 -8.20 16.91 -6.48
C ILE A 512 -8.41 15.45 -6.89
N ALA A 513 -8.19 15.12 -8.17
CA ALA A 513 -8.30 13.74 -8.64
C ALA A 513 -7.26 12.81 -7.99
N VAL A 514 -6.01 13.28 -7.86
CA VAL A 514 -4.96 12.56 -7.13
C VAL A 514 -5.36 12.34 -5.68
N LEU A 515 -5.89 13.36 -4.99
CA LEU A 515 -6.34 13.23 -3.61
C LEU A 515 -7.41 12.16 -3.45
N ALA A 516 -8.42 12.18 -4.32
CA ALA A 516 -9.51 11.20 -4.29
C ALA A 516 -8.99 9.77 -4.53
N LEU A 517 -8.21 9.57 -5.60
CA LEU A 517 -7.66 8.25 -5.95
C LEU A 517 -6.65 7.74 -4.92
N GLY A 518 -5.76 8.61 -4.43
CA GLY A 518 -4.79 8.30 -3.39
C GLY A 518 -5.45 7.91 -2.06
N GLY A 519 -6.49 8.65 -1.65
CA GLY A 519 -7.30 8.33 -0.48
C GLY A 519 -7.93 6.94 -0.57
N VAL A 520 -8.47 6.57 -1.75
CA VAL A 520 -9.03 5.22 -1.98
C VAL A 520 -7.95 4.14 -1.86
N ILE A 521 -6.75 4.35 -2.41
CA ILE A 521 -5.64 3.40 -2.28
C ILE A 521 -5.26 3.18 -0.81
N SER A 522 -5.04 4.25 -0.05
CA SER A 522 -4.64 4.10 1.35
C SER A 522 -5.75 3.49 2.20
N TYR A 523 -7.00 3.84 1.95
CA TYR A 523 -8.15 3.24 2.62
C TYR A 523 -8.19 1.73 2.38
N GLU A 524 -7.97 1.32 1.14
CA GLU A 524 -7.94 -0.09 0.74
C GLU A 524 -6.77 -0.84 1.40
N GLU A 525 -5.56 -0.28 1.37
CA GLU A 525 -4.40 -0.90 2.01
C GLU A 525 -4.60 -1.06 3.52
N GLU A 526 -5.09 -0.04 4.22
CA GLU A 526 -5.37 -0.12 5.66
C GLU A 526 -6.49 -1.14 5.94
N SER A 527 -7.54 -1.17 5.12
CA SER A 527 -8.62 -2.15 5.22
C SER A 527 -8.13 -3.59 5.04
N LEU A 528 -7.16 -3.84 4.15
CA LEU A 528 -6.54 -5.16 3.95
C LEU A 528 -5.67 -5.57 5.14
N ARG A 529 -4.86 -4.65 5.67
CA ARG A 529 -4.02 -4.88 6.86
C ARG A 529 -4.86 -5.17 8.11
N ARG A 530 -5.98 -4.47 8.29
CA ARG A 530 -6.92 -4.73 9.38
C ARG A 530 -7.61 -6.08 9.23
N SER A 531 -8.02 -6.44 8.01
CA SER A 531 -8.52 -7.78 7.69
C SER A 531 -7.55 -8.85 8.13
N PHE A 532 -6.29 -8.70 7.75
CA PHE A 532 -5.23 -9.66 8.10
C PHE A 532 -5.08 -9.79 9.61
N PHE A 533 -5.03 -8.67 10.34
CA PHE A 533 -4.93 -8.67 11.80
C PHE A 533 -6.10 -9.40 12.49
N ILE A 534 -7.33 -9.17 12.01
CA ILE A 534 -8.53 -9.83 12.53
C ILE A 534 -8.46 -11.35 12.25
N LEU A 535 -8.24 -11.74 10.99
CA LEU A 535 -8.19 -13.14 10.58
C LEU A 535 -7.07 -13.92 11.28
N LYS A 536 -5.86 -13.34 11.35
CA LYS A 536 -4.72 -13.91 12.07
C LYS A 536 -5.06 -14.15 13.54
N SER A 537 -5.69 -13.18 14.20
CA SER A 537 -6.02 -13.30 15.62
C SER A 537 -7.07 -14.38 15.87
N ILE A 538 -8.13 -14.44 15.06
CA ILE A 538 -9.16 -15.48 15.15
C ILE A 538 -8.54 -16.87 14.94
N ARG A 539 -7.69 -17.03 13.92
CA ARG A 539 -7.02 -18.30 13.64
C ARG A 539 -6.10 -18.74 14.76
N THR A 540 -5.37 -17.79 15.36
CA THR A 540 -4.54 -18.05 16.53
C THR A 540 -5.39 -18.66 17.66
N VAL A 541 -6.50 -18.02 18.04
CA VAL A 541 -7.40 -18.56 19.09
C VAL A 541 -7.96 -19.94 18.73
N GLN A 542 -8.30 -20.17 17.47
CA GLN A 542 -8.78 -21.48 17.01
C GLN A 542 -7.73 -22.57 17.16
N PHE A 543 -6.49 -22.31 16.76
CA PHE A 543 -5.39 -23.26 16.93
C PHE A 543 -5.14 -23.57 18.40
N GLN A 544 -5.24 -22.57 19.27
CA GLN A 544 -5.06 -22.74 20.71
C GLN A 544 -6.16 -23.62 21.30
N LYS A 545 -7.43 -23.36 20.95
CA LYS A 545 -8.56 -24.21 21.38
C LYS A 545 -8.38 -25.64 20.90
N TRP A 546 -8.03 -25.82 19.63
CA TRP A 546 -7.83 -27.13 19.04
C TRP A 546 -6.63 -27.88 19.64
N LEU A 547 -5.53 -27.18 19.94
CA LEU A 547 -4.38 -27.76 20.64
C LEU A 547 -4.79 -28.28 22.02
N VAL A 548 -5.57 -27.51 22.78
CA VAL A 548 -6.10 -27.94 24.08
C VAL A 548 -6.95 -29.20 23.93
N THR A 549 -7.84 -29.25 22.92
CA THR A 549 -8.65 -30.44 22.63
C THR A 549 -7.78 -31.65 22.29
N ILE A 550 -6.77 -31.50 21.41
CA ILE A 550 -5.85 -32.60 21.07
C ILE A 550 -5.08 -33.09 22.31
N VAL A 551 -4.64 -32.16 23.17
CA VAL A 551 -3.91 -32.47 24.40
C VAL A 551 -4.80 -33.18 25.43
N GLN A 552 -6.12 -33.10 25.33
CA GLN A 552 -7.05 -33.88 26.15
C GLN A 552 -7.30 -35.31 25.62
N ILE A 553 -7.06 -35.58 24.34
CA ILE A 553 -7.24 -36.93 23.76
C ILE A 553 -6.27 -37.91 24.43
N GLN A 554 -6.75 -39.03 24.95
CA GLN A 554 -5.93 -40.04 25.65
C GLN A 554 -4.80 -40.59 24.76
N GLY A 555 -3.64 -40.87 25.36
CA GLY A 555 -2.41 -41.24 24.65
C GLY A 555 -2.54 -42.47 23.73
N TRP A 556 -3.36 -43.46 24.12
CA TRP A 556 -3.60 -44.66 23.32
C TRP A 556 -4.39 -44.36 22.02
N ILE A 557 -5.31 -43.39 22.06
CA ILE A 557 -6.05 -42.93 20.87
C ILE A 557 -5.09 -42.20 19.93
N ARG A 558 -4.19 -41.37 20.47
CA ARG A 558 -3.15 -40.70 19.68
C ARG A 558 -2.22 -41.71 19.01
N ALA A 559 -1.82 -42.76 19.71
CA ALA A 559 -0.98 -43.83 19.16
C ALA A 559 -1.70 -44.56 18.01
N LYS A 560 -2.97 -44.90 18.19
CA LYS A 560 -3.80 -45.56 17.17
C LYS A 560 -4.04 -44.68 15.93
N LEU A 561 -4.28 -43.38 16.14
CA LEU A 561 -4.39 -42.40 15.05
C LEU A 561 -3.07 -42.23 14.31
N ARG A 562 -1.94 -42.08 15.02
CA ARG A 562 -0.60 -42.01 14.40
C ARG A 562 -0.31 -43.25 13.57
N GLN A 563 -0.69 -44.44 14.03
CA GLN A 563 -0.46 -45.69 13.30
C GLN A 563 -1.32 -45.78 12.04
N LYS A 564 -2.60 -45.35 12.09
CA LYS A 564 -3.45 -45.23 10.89
C LYS A 564 -2.91 -44.18 9.91
N LEU A 565 -2.47 -43.04 10.41
CA LEU A 565 -1.99 -41.93 9.59
C LEU A 565 -0.64 -42.26 8.94
N LYS A 566 0.23 -43.02 9.63
CA LYS A 566 1.46 -43.58 9.07
C LYS A 566 1.17 -44.54 7.92
N LYS A 567 0.21 -45.47 8.09
CA LYS A 567 -0.22 -46.37 7.01
C LYS A 567 -0.79 -45.62 5.79
N LEU A 568 -1.55 -44.54 6.01
CA LEU A 568 -2.09 -43.72 4.92
C LEU A 568 -1.01 -42.90 4.20
N ARG A 569 0.01 -42.42 4.91
CA ARG A 569 1.15 -41.70 4.31
C ARG A 569 2.09 -42.63 3.56
N GLU A 570 2.32 -43.84 4.06
CA GLU A 570 3.07 -44.88 3.35
C GLU A 570 2.36 -45.29 2.03
N ALA A 571 1.03 -45.11 1.96
CA ALA A 571 0.26 -45.29 0.73
C ALA A 571 0.28 -44.09 -0.24
N LYS A 572 0.76 -42.91 0.18
CA LYS A 572 0.87 -41.69 -0.65
C LYS A 572 2.22 -40.97 -0.41
N PRO A 573 3.32 -41.39 -1.06
CA PRO A 573 4.66 -40.93 -0.71
C PRO A 573 5.03 -39.51 -1.18
N GLY A 574 4.21 -38.82 -1.98
CA GLY A 574 4.60 -37.56 -2.66
C GLY A 574 4.16 -36.25 -2.00
N GLU A 575 3.15 -36.26 -1.12
CA GLU A 575 2.36 -35.06 -0.80
C GLU A 575 2.98 -34.14 0.27
N GLN A 576 4.00 -34.60 1.00
CA GLN A 576 4.54 -33.89 2.17
C GLN A 576 5.67 -32.92 1.83
N THR A 577 6.48 -33.24 0.80
CA THR A 577 7.60 -32.42 0.34
C THR A 577 7.13 -31.14 -0.37
N GLU A 578 5.97 -31.19 -1.03
CA GLU A 578 5.36 -30.03 -1.71
C GLU A 578 4.71 -29.02 -0.75
N ARG A 579 4.21 -29.47 0.41
CA ARG A 579 3.55 -28.59 1.39
C ARG A 579 4.54 -27.64 2.08
N ASP A 580 5.74 -28.13 2.41
CA ASP A 580 6.81 -27.29 3.00
C ASP A 580 7.38 -26.28 1.98
N ALA A 581 7.25 -26.54 0.68
CA ALA A 581 7.70 -25.64 -0.38
C ALA A 581 6.85 -24.36 -0.44
N THR A 582 5.52 -24.44 -0.34
CA THR A 582 4.61 -23.30 -0.48
C THR A 582 4.72 -22.28 0.67
N ALA A 583 4.83 -22.74 1.92
CA ALA A 583 5.04 -21.84 3.07
C ALA A 583 6.40 -21.12 2.96
N THR A 584 7.43 -21.84 2.51
CA THR A 584 8.75 -21.28 2.20
C THR A 584 8.67 -20.30 1.03
N GLN A 585 7.85 -20.57 0.03
CA GLN A 585 7.59 -19.69 -1.10
C GLN A 585 6.85 -18.41 -0.69
N LEU A 586 5.85 -18.47 0.20
CA LEU A 586 5.21 -17.28 0.75
C LEU A 586 6.17 -16.44 1.60
N ALA A 587 7.02 -17.07 2.42
CA ALA A 587 8.06 -16.38 3.16
C ALA A 587 9.09 -15.71 2.22
N ARG A 588 9.46 -16.39 1.13
CA ARG A 588 10.36 -15.84 0.10
C ARG A 588 9.68 -14.76 -0.76
N ALA A 589 8.39 -14.86 -1.07
CA ALA A 589 7.59 -13.82 -1.70
C ALA A 589 7.50 -12.57 -0.82
N THR A 590 7.44 -12.74 0.50
CA THR A 590 7.50 -11.63 1.46
C THR A 590 8.83 -10.93 1.39
N ARG A 591 9.92 -11.70 1.35
CA ARG A 591 11.26 -11.15 1.15
C ARG A 591 11.31 -10.41 -0.19
N VAL A 592 10.83 -11.01 -1.28
CA VAL A 592 10.75 -10.34 -2.60
C VAL A 592 9.94 -9.05 -2.52
N GLY A 593 8.79 -9.02 -1.84
CA GLY A 593 8.01 -7.79 -1.63
C GLY A 593 8.74 -6.74 -0.79
N VAL A 594 9.57 -7.14 0.16
CA VAL A 594 10.43 -6.24 0.94
C VAL A 594 11.60 -5.73 0.09
N TYR A 595 12.23 -6.60 -0.70
CA TYR A 595 13.35 -6.31 -1.60
C TYR A 595 12.91 -5.74 -2.97
N SER A 596 11.63 -5.73 -3.32
CA SER A 596 11.17 -5.23 -4.62
C SER A 596 11.30 -3.72 -4.72
N GLN A 597 11.43 -3.04 -3.59
CA GLN A 597 11.91 -1.65 -3.56
C GLN A 597 13.35 -1.52 -4.02
N VAL A 598 14.19 -2.55 -3.88
CA VAL A 598 15.51 -2.62 -4.50
C VAL A 598 15.38 -2.75 -6.01
N VAL A 599 14.40 -3.50 -6.52
CA VAL A 599 14.13 -3.57 -7.97
C VAL A 599 13.62 -2.23 -8.49
N GLN A 600 12.75 -1.54 -7.76
CA GLN A 600 12.35 -0.17 -8.07
C GLN A 600 13.57 0.75 -8.09
N VAL A 601 14.44 0.67 -7.09
CA VAL A 601 15.69 1.43 -7.01
C VAL A 601 16.62 1.11 -8.19
N ILE A 602 16.76 -0.16 -8.56
CA ILE A 602 17.58 -0.57 -9.71
C ILE A 602 16.97 -0.06 -11.01
N ALA A 603 15.65 -0.11 -11.17
CA ALA A 603 14.94 0.43 -12.34
C ALA A 603 14.91 1.97 -12.37
N GLU A 604 15.05 2.63 -11.22
CA GLU A 604 15.29 4.07 -11.14
C GLU A 604 16.73 4.41 -11.56
N VAL A 605 17.69 3.50 -11.33
CA VAL A 605 19.12 3.69 -11.61
C VAL A 605 19.53 3.35 -13.05
N ILE A 606 18.94 2.31 -13.63
CA ILE A 606 19.12 1.90 -15.04
C ILE A 606 18.32 2.83 -15.93
#